data_AF-A0A6P8ZDW1-F1
#
_entry.id   AF-A0A6P8ZDW1-F1
#
_cell.length_a   1.000
_cell.length_b   1.000
_cell.length_c   1.000
_cell.angle_alpha   90.00
_cell.angle_beta   90.00
_cell.angle_gamma   90.00
#
_symmetry.space_group_name_H-M   'P 1'
#
loop_
_entity.id
_entity.type
_entity.pdbx_description
1 polymer ?
#
loop_
_entity_poly.entity_id
_entity_poly.type
_entity_poly.pdbx_seq_one_letter_code
_entity_poly.pdbx_strand_id
1 'polypeptide(L)'
;MSLKQLFVYACLILALNWTFTSAETPVRQCANESNPLPLMVQINDCDELPCDLTKGEEATIAIQFVATRNSMRQLTARVHLTSLGVTIPYELDSERGNVCQNLLHGAFCPLDAGEDVTYRLMLPVASNQPEVPTRLQVTLYDAENVDQVVSCFLADTRIKKSSS
;
A
#
# COMPACT_ATOMS: atom_id res chain seq x y z
N MET A 1 47.55 6.24 -21.27
CA MET A 1 46.62 6.70 -20.21
C MET A 1 47.35 6.61 -18.89
N SER A 2 47.45 7.69 -18.12
CA SER A 2 48.24 7.73 -16.88
C SER A 2 47.55 6.96 -15.75
N LEU A 3 48.30 6.34 -14.83
CA LEU A 3 47.77 5.63 -13.66
C LEU A 3 46.81 6.50 -12.83
N LYS A 4 47.05 7.82 -12.81
CA LYS A 4 46.17 8.82 -12.17
C LYS A 4 44.81 8.94 -12.87
N GLN A 5 44.76 8.81 -14.19
CA GLN A 5 43.52 8.86 -14.96
C GLN A 5 42.69 7.59 -14.72
N LEU A 6 43.32 6.41 -14.67
CA LEU A 6 42.63 5.16 -14.32
C LEU A 6 41.97 5.23 -12.94
N PHE A 7 42.66 5.80 -11.94
CA PHE A 7 42.12 5.96 -10.59
C PHE A 7 40.89 6.89 -10.56
N VAL A 8 40.95 8.01 -11.30
CA VAL A 8 39.83 8.97 -11.38
C VAL A 8 38.60 8.36 -12.05
N TYR A 9 38.78 7.61 -13.14
CA TYR A 9 37.67 6.91 -13.80
C TYR A 9 37.05 5.82 -12.91
N ALA A 10 37.87 5.05 -12.19
CA ALA A 10 37.38 4.02 -11.26
C ALA A 10 36.53 4.64 -10.12
N CYS A 11 36.95 5.76 -9.55
CA CYS A 11 36.18 6.47 -8.52
C CYS A 11 34.86 7.04 -9.04
N LEU A 12 34.85 7.59 -10.26
CA LEU A 12 33.62 8.11 -10.90
C LEU A 12 32.59 6.99 -11.16
N ILE A 13 33.04 5.80 -11.57
CA ILE A 13 32.14 4.66 -11.82
C ILE A 13 31.59 4.08 -10.50
N LEU A 14 32.38 4.09 -9.42
CA LEU A 14 31.92 3.64 -8.10
C LEU A 14 30.89 4.58 -7.45
N ALA A 15 30.96 5.89 -7.71
CA ALA A 15 30.00 6.87 -7.20
C ALA A 15 28.64 6.86 -7.91
N LEU A 16 28.56 6.27 -9.12
CA LEU A 16 27.33 6.22 -9.93
C LEU A 16 26.41 5.04 -9.58
N ASN A 17 26.81 4.15 -8.67
CA ASN A 17 26.06 2.95 -8.30
C ASN A 17 25.50 3.03 -6.87
N TRP A 18 25.08 4.20 -6.41
CA TRP A 18 24.10 4.26 -5.32
C TRP A 18 22.72 4.00 -5.91
N THR A 19 22.40 2.72 -6.10
CA THR A 19 21.03 2.31 -6.34
C THR A 19 20.24 2.63 -5.08
N PHE A 20 19.41 3.66 -5.12
CA PHE A 20 18.38 3.89 -4.10
C PHE A 20 17.46 2.67 -4.10
N THR A 21 17.65 1.76 -3.15
CA THR A 21 16.64 0.73 -2.88
C THR A 21 15.51 1.45 -2.16
N SER A 22 14.36 1.61 -2.82
CA SER A 22 13.14 2.01 -2.11
C SER A 22 12.74 0.83 -1.25
N ALA A 23 12.83 0.98 0.06
CA ALA A 23 12.31 -0.01 0.98
C ALA A 23 10.78 0.12 1.03
N GLU A 24 10.10 -1.01 0.84
CA GLU A 24 8.63 -1.09 0.84
C GLU A 24 8.12 -1.37 2.26
N THR A 25 6.87 -0.99 2.56
CA THR A 25 6.27 -1.26 3.87
C THR A 25 6.13 -2.78 4.10
N PRO A 26 6.70 -3.35 5.17
CA PRO A 26 6.51 -4.76 5.49
C PRO A 26 5.04 -5.07 5.79
N VAL A 27 4.52 -6.17 5.22
CA VAL A 27 3.13 -6.61 5.45
C VAL A 27 3.05 -8.08 5.84
N ARG A 28 1.91 -8.47 6.43
CA ARG A 28 1.60 -9.84 6.85
C ARG A 28 0.36 -10.36 6.12
N GLN A 29 0.29 -11.68 5.99
CA GLN A 29 -0.88 -12.40 5.46
C GLN A 29 -2.14 -12.12 6.30
N CYS A 30 -3.29 -11.98 5.64
CA CYS A 30 -4.58 -11.96 6.32
C CYS A 30 -4.91 -13.32 6.94
N ALA A 31 -5.89 -13.37 7.85
CA ALA A 31 -6.25 -14.61 8.56
C ALA A 31 -6.59 -15.80 7.63
N ASN A 32 -7.16 -15.53 6.46
CA ASN A 32 -7.24 -16.53 5.40
C ASN A 32 -5.96 -16.51 4.55
N GLU A 33 -5.11 -17.50 4.74
CA GLU A 33 -3.84 -17.64 4.02
C GLU A 33 -4.00 -17.93 2.52
N SER A 34 -5.19 -18.32 2.07
CA SER A 34 -5.46 -18.49 0.64
C SER A 34 -5.66 -17.17 -0.11
N ASN A 35 -5.85 -16.05 0.60
CA ASN A 35 -6.04 -14.74 -0.04
C ASN A 35 -4.69 -14.27 -0.62
N PRO A 36 -4.63 -13.79 -1.87
CA PRO A 36 -3.37 -13.31 -2.42
C PRO A 36 -2.81 -12.12 -1.63
N LEU A 37 -1.49 -12.08 -1.41
CA LEU A 37 -0.80 -10.88 -0.97
C LEU A 37 -0.63 -9.91 -2.16
N PRO A 38 -0.57 -8.59 -1.90
CA PRO A 38 -0.08 -7.64 -2.90
C PRO A 38 1.40 -7.92 -3.22
N LEU A 39 1.83 -7.50 -4.41
CA LEU A 39 3.24 -7.54 -4.81
C LEU A 39 4.08 -6.56 -3.97
N MET A 40 3.52 -5.39 -3.68
CA MET A 40 4.14 -4.32 -2.91
C MET A 40 3.08 -3.51 -2.18
N VAL A 41 3.43 -3.01 -1.00
CA VAL A 41 2.67 -1.98 -0.27
C VAL A 41 3.62 -0.87 0.16
N GLN A 42 3.19 0.38 -0.01
CA GLN A 42 3.88 1.55 0.49
C GLN A 42 2.90 2.46 1.24
N ILE A 43 3.03 2.53 2.57
CA ILE A 43 2.24 3.43 3.44
C ILE A 43 3.07 4.69 3.68
N ASN A 44 2.71 5.82 3.06
CA ASN A 44 3.51 7.05 3.08
C ASN A 44 4.99 6.72 2.75
N ASP A 45 5.96 7.23 3.51
CA ASP A 45 7.39 6.87 3.41
C ASP A 45 7.81 5.88 4.52
N CYS A 46 6.95 4.91 4.85
CA CYS A 46 7.20 3.91 5.89
C CYS A 46 7.90 2.66 5.34
N ASP A 47 9.15 2.44 5.75
CA ASP A 47 9.95 1.25 5.47
C ASP A 47 10.11 0.31 6.69
N GLU A 48 9.74 0.79 7.88
CA GLU A 48 9.79 0.03 9.13
C GLU A 48 8.49 0.13 9.94
N LEU A 49 8.07 -0.99 10.51
CA LEU A 49 6.87 -1.05 11.34
C LEU A 49 7.15 -0.59 12.79
N PRO A 50 6.17 0.03 13.47
CA PRO A 50 4.84 0.37 12.98
C PRO A 50 4.82 1.66 12.17
N CYS A 51 4.01 1.70 11.10
CA CYS A 51 3.85 2.91 10.31
C CYS A 51 3.04 3.99 11.04
N ASP A 52 3.51 5.22 10.96
CA ASP A 52 2.85 6.37 11.56
C ASP A 52 1.67 6.85 10.70
N LEU A 53 0.50 6.93 11.33
CA LEU A 53 -0.70 7.56 10.77
C LEU A 53 -0.99 8.83 11.58
N THR A 54 -0.79 9.99 10.96
CA THR A 54 -0.92 11.28 11.65
C THR A 54 -2.37 11.75 11.71
N LYS A 55 -2.82 12.13 12.90
CA LYS A 55 -4.16 12.70 13.12
C LYS A 55 -4.39 13.98 12.31
N GLY A 56 -5.58 14.09 11.72
CA GLY A 56 -6.01 15.24 10.93
C GLY A 56 -5.42 15.24 9.51
N GLU A 57 -4.62 14.25 9.16
CA GLU A 57 -3.98 14.10 7.86
C GLU A 57 -4.55 12.90 7.09
N GLU A 58 -4.16 12.78 5.84
CA GLU A 58 -4.53 11.67 4.96
C GLU A 58 -3.29 10.80 4.70
N ALA A 59 -3.37 9.52 5.05
CA ALA A 59 -2.33 8.57 4.71
C ALA A 59 -2.53 8.11 3.27
N THR A 60 -1.44 8.09 2.49
CA THR A 60 -1.43 7.54 1.14
C THR A 60 -0.85 6.13 1.19
N ILE A 61 -1.60 5.16 0.67
CA ILE A 61 -1.19 3.76 0.63
C ILE A 61 -1.21 3.29 -0.83
N ALA A 62 -0.03 3.04 -1.39
CA ALA A 62 0.10 2.42 -2.70
C ALA A 62 0.09 0.90 -2.54
N ILE A 63 -0.75 0.21 -3.31
CA ILE A 63 -0.96 -1.24 -3.24
C ILE A 63 -0.81 -1.79 -4.65
N GLN A 64 0.30 -2.45 -4.94
CA GLN A 64 0.49 -3.16 -6.21
C GLN A 64 -0.10 -4.56 -6.07
N PHE A 65 -1.04 -4.92 -6.94
CA PHE A 65 -1.70 -6.22 -6.93
C PHE A 65 -1.83 -6.79 -8.34
N VAL A 66 -2.08 -8.09 -8.42
CA VAL A 66 -2.29 -8.81 -9.68
C VAL A 66 -3.78 -9.11 -9.85
N ALA A 67 -4.34 -8.75 -10.99
CA ALA A 67 -5.71 -9.10 -11.35
C ALA A 67 -5.88 -10.63 -11.48
N THR A 68 -6.92 -11.18 -10.87
CA THR A 68 -7.11 -12.62 -10.70
C THR A 68 -8.00 -13.27 -11.76
N ARG A 69 -8.72 -12.46 -12.55
CA ARG A 69 -9.55 -12.94 -13.67
C ARG A 69 -9.63 -11.89 -14.77
N ASN A 70 -10.11 -12.31 -15.95
CA ASN A 70 -10.36 -11.40 -17.05
C ASN A 70 -11.57 -10.50 -16.78
N SER A 71 -11.51 -9.28 -17.34
CA SER A 71 -12.58 -8.30 -17.34
C SER A 71 -13.13 -7.93 -15.95
N MET A 72 -12.25 -7.63 -15.00
CA MET A 72 -12.61 -7.08 -13.68
C MET A 72 -12.94 -5.59 -13.83
N ARG A 73 -14.24 -5.22 -13.80
CA ARG A 73 -14.67 -3.82 -14.03
C ARG A 73 -15.00 -3.06 -12.76
N GLN A 74 -15.36 -3.77 -11.69
CA GLN A 74 -15.74 -3.15 -10.42
C GLN A 74 -14.92 -3.77 -9.29
N LEU A 75 -13.97 -2.98 -8.80
CA LEU A 75 -13.07 -3.35 -7.72
C LEU A 75 -13.28 -2.39 -6.56
N THR A 76 -13.42 -2.94 -5.35
CA THR A 76 -13.66 -2.15 -4.14
C THR A 76 -12.66 -2.50 -3.04
N ALA A 77 -12.18 -1.49 -2.33
CA ALA A 77 -11.35 -1.64 -1.15
C ALA A 77 -12.20 -1.60 0.12
N ARG A 78 -11.93 -2.49 1.08
CA ARG A 78 -12.45 -2.39 2.45
C ARG A 78 -11.29 -2.33 3.43
N VAL A 79 -11.44 -1.49 4.45
CA VAL A 79 -10.43 -1.27 5.48
C VAL A 79 -11.00 -1.69 6.83
N HIS A 80 -10.21 -2.42 7.61
CA HIS A 80 -10.50 -2.69 9.02
C HIS A 80 -9.35 -2.22 9.88
N LEU A 81 -9.68 -1.62 11.02
CA LEU A 81 -8.71 -1.18 12.02
C LEU A 81 -8.91 -2.00 13.29
N THR A 82 -7.85 -2.64 13.77
CA THR A 82 -7.87 -3.33 15.06
C THR A 82 -7.04 -2.58 16.09
N SER A 83 -7.66 -2.13 17.16
CA SER A 83 -7.00 -1.46 18.29
C SER A 83 -7.49 -2.08 19.59
N LEU A 84 -6.58 -2.34 20.54
CA LEU A 84 -6.92 -2.89 21.86
C LEU A 84 -7.76 -4.18 21.80
N GLY A 85 -7.53 -5.02 20.79
CA GLY A 85 -8.27 -6.27 20.58
C GLY A 85 -9.65 -6.13 19.93
N VAL A 86 -10.09 -4.91 19.60
CA VAL A 86 -11.37 -4.64 18.92
C VAL A 86 -11.10 -4.30 17.47
N THR A 87 -11.75 -5.00 16.54
CA THR A 87 -11.70 -4.73 15.10
C THR A 87 -12.94 -3.98 14.66
N ILE A 88 -12.76 -2.85 13.99
CA ILE A 88 -13.83 -1.98 13.51
C ILE A 88 -13.65 -1.76 12.00
N PRO A 89 -14.72 -1.86 11.19
CA PRO A 89 -14.67 -1.46 9.79
C PRO A 89 -14.43 0.05 9.71
N TYR A 90 -13.51 0.47 8.85
CA TYR A 90 -13.37 1.87 8.47
C TYR A 90 -14.21 2.10 7.21
N GLU A 91 -15.23 2.94 7.34
CA GLU A 91 -16.13 3.30 6.23
C GLU A 91 -15.40 4.23 5.25
N LEU A 92 -14.97 3.68 4.11
CA LEU A 92 -14.49 4.47 2.98
C LEU A 92 -15.69 5.05 2.23
N ASP A 93 -15.57 6.30 1.78
CA ASP A 93 -16.52 6.81 0.80
C ASP A 93 -16.37 6.09 -0.56
N SER A 94 -17.36 6.29 -1.42
CA SER A 94 -17.42 5.61 -2.72
C SER A 94 -16.27 5.99 -3.66
N GLU A 95 -15.67 7.17 -3.49
CA GLU A 95 -14.56 7.62 -4.33
C GLU A 95 -13.28 6.90 -3.93
N ARG A 96 -12.94 6.91 -2.64
CA ARG A 96 -11.74 6.26 -2.09
C ARG A 96 -11.82 4.75 -2.20
N GLY A 97 -12.99 4.18 -1.93
CA GLY A 97 -13.21 2.73 -2.00
C GLY A 97 -13.18 2.17 -3.42
N ASN A 98 -13.40 2.99 -4.46
CA ASN A 98 -13.38 2.53 -5.85
C ASN A 98 -11.94 2.37 -6.34
N VAL A 99 -11.48 1.12 -6.44
CA VAL A 99 -10.11 0.80 -6.86
C VAL A 99 -9.85 1.25 -8.29
N CYS A 100 -10.81 1.01 -9.20
CA CYS A 100 -10.68 1.35 -10.62
C CYS A 100 -10.50 2.85 -10.88
N GLN A 101 -11.11 3.71 -10.05
CA GLN A 101 -10.98 5.18 -10.16
C GLN A 101 -9.66 5.72 -9.63
N ASN A 102 -8.93 4.92 -8.83
CA ASN A 102 -7.72 5.34 -8.13
C ASN A 102 -6.50 4.50 -8.53
N LEU A 103 -6.52 3.90 -9.72
CA LEU A 103 -5.34 3.27 -10.29
C LEU A 103 -4.31 4.33 -10.70
N LEU A 104 -3.04 4.03 -10.45
CA LEU A 104 -1.92 4.89 -10.78
C LEU A 104 -1.36 4.58 -12.18
N HIS A 105 -0.42 5.42 -12.62
CA HIS A 105 0.37 5.21 -13.84
C HIS A 105 -0.45 5.08 -15.13
N GLY A 106 -1.68 5.60 -15.15
CA GLY A 106 -2.56 5.54 -16.31
C GLY A 106 -3.25 4.20 -16.52
N ALA A 107 -3.16 3.27 -15.55
CA ALA A 107 -3.96 2.05 -15.57
C ALA A 107 -5.45 2.37 -15.35
N PHE A 108 -6.33 1.57 -15.94
CA PHE A 108 -7.78 1.74 -15.86
C PHE A 108 -8.47 0.38 -15.99
N CYS A 109 -9.67 0.24 -15.42
CA CYS A 109 -10.49 -0.95 -15.60
C CYS A 109 -11.19 -0.94 -16.98
N PRO A 110 -11.52 -2.10 -17.58
CA PRO A 110 -11.37 -3.45 -17.03
C PRO A 110 -9.92 -3.90 -16.91
N LEU A 111 -9.62 -4.65 -15.85
CA LEU A 111 -8.35 -5.39 -15.73
C LEU A 111 -8.52 -6.83 -16.20
N ASP A 112 -7.49 -7.36 -16.85
CA ASP A 112 -7.39 -8.74 -17.28
C ASP A 112 -6.43 -9.57 -16.42
N ALA A 113 -6.61 -10.89 -16.41
CA ALA A 113 -5.88 -11.78 -15.53
C ALA A 113 -4.36 -11.68 -15.75
N GLY A 114 -3.61 -11.51 -14.66
CA GLY A 114 -2.16 -11.39 -14.70
C GLY A 114 -1.64 -9.96 -14.91
N GLU A 115 -2.51 -8.97 -15.15
CA GLU A 115 -2.11 -7.57 -15.12
C GLU A 115 -1.75 -7.16 -13.69
N ASP A 116 -0.57 -6.56 -13.51
CA ASP A 116 -0.17 -5.93 -12.27
C ASP A 116 -0.42 -4.42 -12.34
N VAL A 117 -1.15 -3.90 -11.35
CA VAL A 117 -1.50 -2.48 -11.28
C VAL A 117 -1.38 -1.97 -9.85
N THR A 118 -1.21 -0.66 -9.72
CA THR A 118 -1.08 0.00 -8.41
C THR A 118 -2.33 0.80 -8.11
N TYR A 119 -3.01 0.46 -7.02
CA TYR A 119 -4.10 1.22 -6.45
C TYR A 119 -3.58 2.20 -5.39
N ARG A 120 -4.02 3.46 -5.45
CA ARG A 120 -3.77 4.45 -4.42
C ARG A 120 -4.97 4.58 -3.49
N LEU A 121 -4.85 4.03 -2.29
CA LEU A 121 -5.80 4.30 -1.21
C LEU A 121 -5.39 5.59 -0.47
N MET A 122 -6.32 6.53 -0.42
CA MET A 122 -6.24 7.74 0.39
C MET A 122 -7.07 7.52 1.66
N LEU A 123 -6.41 7.36 2.82
CA LEU A 123 -7.05 7.00 4.10
C LEU A 123 -7.02 8.19 5.08
N PRO A 124 -8.14 8.90 5.27
CA PRO A 124 -8.21 9.99 6.24
C PRO A 124 -8.08 9.51 7.68
N VAL A 125 -7.25 10.17 8.49
CA VAL A 125 -7.07 9.87 9.90
C VAL A 125 -7.77 10.94 10.72
N ALA A 126 -8.96 10.65 11.26
CA ALA A 126 -9.73 11.65 11.99
C ALA A 126 -8.99 12.17 13.24
N SER A 127 -9.09 13.48 13.52
CA SER A 127 -8.36 14.13 14.62
C SER A 127 -8.73 13.62 16.02
N ASN A 128 -9.90 12.99 16.15
CA ASN A 128 -10.39 12.41 17.40
C ASN A 128 -9.97 10.94 17.62
N GLN A 129 -9.24 10.32 16.68
CA GLN A 129 -8.74 8.96 16.86
C GLN A 129 -7.79 8.89 18.08
N PRO A 130 -7.81 7.81 18.89
CA PRO A 130 -6.89 7.66 20.01
C PRO A 130 -5.45 7.37 19.53
N GLU A 131 -4.44 7.77 20.30
CA GLU A 131 -3.02 7.48 20.01
C GLU A 131 -2.66 6.08 20.52
N VAL A 132 -2.96 5.07 19.70
CA VAL A 132 -2.77 3.66 20.05
C VAL A 132 -2.10 2.90 18.91
N PRO A 133 -1.43 1.78 19.21
CA PRO A 133 -1.10 0.79 18.19
C PRO A 133 -2.39 0.31 17.50
N THR A 134 -2.36 0.26 16.19
CA THR A 134 -3.48 -0.14 15.35
C THR A 134 -2.99 -1.13 14.31
N ARG A 135 -3.73 -2.20 14.09
CA ARG A 135 -3.50 -3.06 12.93
C ARG A 135 -4.38 -2.59 11.80
N LEU A 136 -3.77 -2.22 10.68
CA LEU A 136 -4.46 -1.93 9.43
C LEU A 136 -4.64 -3.23 8.67
N GLN A 137 -5.87 -3.53 8.26
CA GLN A 137 -6.17 -4.54 7.25
C GLN A 137 -6.78 -3.86 6.04
N VAL A 138 -6.24 -4.13 4.85
CA VAL A 138 -6.86 -3.71 3.59
C VAL A 138 -7.15 -4.96 2.76
N THR A 139 -8.37 -5.04 2.26
CA THR A 139 -8.80 -6.10 1.34
C THR A 139 -9.36 -5.48 0.07
N LEU A 140 -8.88 -5.93 -1.09
CA LEU A 140 -9.42 -5.60 -2.40
C LEU A 140 -10.36 -6.71 -2.85
N TYR A 141 -11.56 -6.33 -3.29
CA TYR A 141 -12.61 -7.23 -3.72
C TYR A 141 -13.02 -6.97 -5.15
N ASP A 142 -13.31 -8.05 -5.86
CA ASP A 142 -14.03 -8.04 -7.11
C ASP A 142 -15.54 -8.03 -6.85
N ALA A 143 -16.16 -6.86 -6.96
CA ALA A 143 -17.56 -6.66 -6.63
C ALA A 143 -18.52 -7.36 -7.62
N GLU A 144 -18.05 -7.69 -8.83
CA GLU A 144 -18.84 -8.41 -9.82
C GLU A 144 -18.81 -9.93 -9.63
N ASN A 145 -17.87 -10.45 -8.83
CA ASN A 145 -17.68 -11.89 -8.65
C ASN A 145 -17.82 -12.33 -7.18
N VAL A 146 -19.01 -12.13 -6.62
CA VAL A 146 -19.38 -12.57 -5.27
C VAL A 146 -18.41 -12.04 -4.19
N ASP A 147 -17.93 -10.81 -4.35
CA ASP A 147 -16.89 -10.23 -3.49
C ASP A 147 -15.68 -11.16 -3.33
N GLN A 148 -15.19 -11.73 -4.44
CA GLN A 148 -13.97 -12.52 -4.39
C GLN A 148 -12.79 -11.62 -3.98
N VAL A 149 -11.97 -12.10 -3.04
CA VAL A 149 -10.76 -11.39 -2.60
C VAL A 149 -9.71 -11.44 -3.71
N VAL A 150 -9.26 -10.26 -4.13
CA VAL A 150 -8.20 -10.06 -5.12
C VAL A 150 -6.85 -9.91 -4.45
N SER A 151 -6.81 -9.17 -3.33
CA SER A 151 -5.61 -8.98 -2.52
C SER A 151 -6.00 -8.68 -1.08
N CYS A 152 -5.22 -9.14 -0.10
CA CYS A 152 -5.43 -8.84 1.32
C CYS A 152 -4.10 -8.78 2.06
N PHE A 153 -3.91 -7.75 2.89
CA PHE A 153 -2.74 -7.67 3.76
C PHE A 153 -3.05 -7.03 5.13
N LEU A 154 -2.15 -7.28 6.07
CA LEU A 154 -2.10 -6.64 7.38
C LEU A 154 -0.80 -5.83 7.52
N ALA A 155 -0.88 -4.62 8.06
CA ALA A 155 0.27 -3.83 8.47
C ALA A 155 0.09 -3.35 9.91
N ASP A 156 1.16 -3.34 10.70
CA ASP A 156 1.13 -2.75 12.03
C ASP A 156 1.38 -1.25 11.91
N THR A 157 0.44 -0.45 12.39
CA THR A 157 0.45 1.01 12.36
C THR A 157 0.29 1.57 13.77
N ARG A 158 0.45 2.88 13.91
CA ARG A 158 0.05 3.61 15.11
C ARG A 158 -0.47 4.97 14.75
N ILE A 159 -1.49 5.41 15.47
CA ILE A 159 -2.03 6.75 15.34
C ILE A 159 -1.19 7.69 16.20
N LYS A 160 -0.68 8.78 15.63
CA LYS A 160 0.08 9.81 16.37
C LYS A 160 -0.48 11.22 16.14
N LYS A 161 -0.24 12.13 17.09
CA LYS A 161 -0.44 13.56 16.85
C LYS A 161 0.54 14.10 15.81
N SER A 162 0.11 15.12 15.08
CA SER A 162 1.01 15.92 14.25
C SER A 162 2.05 16.61 15.15
N SER A 163 3.31 16.61 14.74
CA SER A 163 4.39 17.33 15.41
C SER A 163 4.32 18.80 14.98
N SER A 164 3.60 19.62 15.74
CA SER A 164 3.68 21.08 15.65
C SER A 164 4.90 21.61 16.39
#